data_AF-A0A971L4X8-F1
#
_entry.id   AF-A0A971L4X8-F1
#
_cell.length_a   1.000
_cell.length_b   1.000
_cell.length_c   1.000
_cell.angle_alpha   90.00
_cell.angle_beta   90.00
_cell.angle_gamma   90.00
#
_symmetry.space_group_name_H-M   'P 1'
#
loop_
_entity.id
_entity.type
_entity.pdbx_description
1 polymer ?
#
loop_
_entity_poly.entity_id
_entity_poly.type
_entity_poly.pdbx_seq_one_letter_code
_entity_poly.pdbx_strand_id
1 'polypeptide(L)'
;MTFTSEAQFEQAFIEVLTHKGWESEILKNKTEADLLQNWAAILFENNRQQDRLNDVPLTATEMQQIIEQIKELKTPLKLNGLINGKTVAIKRDNPADSLHLGKEVSLKIYDRQEIAAGQSRYQIVQQPKFERGSPLRNDRRGDVLLLINGMPVIHVELKRSGIPVSQAVNQIEKYSKEGIFSGLFSLIQVFVAMEPNEAKYFANPGLDGKFNPDYQFNWADFNNEPMNHWKDIASTLLSIPMAHQLIGFYTV
;
A
#
# COMPACT_ATOMS: atom_id res chain seq x y z
N MET A 1 -26.77 3.98 -5.34
CA MET A 1 -26.45 4.00 -6.79
C MET A 1 -26.07 2.58 -7.16
N THR A 2 -26.67 2.02 -8.21
CA THR A 2 -26.37 0.64 -8.65
C THR A 2 -25.26 0.69 -9.68
N PHE A 3 -24.20 -0.09 -9.47
CA PHE A 3 -23.09 -0.21 -10.41
C PHE A 3 -23.24 -1.49 -11.21
N THR A 4 -23.38 -1.37 -12.53
CA THR A 4 -23.60 -2.53 -13.41
C THR A 4 -22.29 -3.21 -13.83
N SER A 5 -21.15 -2.55 -13.63
CA SER A 5 -19.82 -3.12 -13.82
C SER A 5 -18.85 -2.74 -12.68
N GLU A 6 -17.83 -3.58 -12.46
CA GLU A 6 -16.77 -3.31 -11.49
C GLU A 6 -15.97 -2.05 -11.86
N ALA A 7 -15.71 -1.84 -13.16
CA ALA A 7 -14.99 -0.66 -13.65
C ALA A 7 -15.73 0.66 -13.34
N GLN A 8 -17.07 0.69 -13.44
CA GLN A 8 -17.84 1.87 -13.05
C GLN A 8 -17.73 2.15 -11.54
N PHE A 9 -17.76 1.08 -10.74
CA PHE A 9 -17.63 1.20 -9.29
C PHE A 9 -16.22 1.68 -8.89
N GLU A 10 -15.18 1.07 -9.46
CA GLU A 10 -13.78 1.46 -9.28
C GLU A 10 -13.56 2.94 -9.62
N GLN A 11 -14.07 3.40 -10.76
CA GLN A 11 -13.91 4.80 -11.16
C GLN A 11 -14.59 5.78 -10.19
N ALA A 12 -15.80 5.46 -9.74
CA ALA A 12 -16.52 6.27 -8.75
C ALA A 12 -15.85 6.24 -7.37
N PHE A 13 -15.29 5.09 -6.98
CA PHE A 13 -14.53 4.93 -5.75
C PHE A 13 -13.26 5.78 -5.75
N ILE A 14 -12.46 5.71 -6.82
CA ILE A 14 -11.25 6.52 -7.00
C ILE A 14 -11.60 8.02 -6.98
N GLU A 15 -12.66 8.44 -7.68
CA GLU A 15 -13.11 9.84 -7.67
C GLU A 15 -13.43 10.34 -6.27
N VAL A 16 -14.06 9.54 -5.41
CA VAL A 16 -14.29 9.94 -4.02
C VAL A 16 -12.97 10.07 -3.26
N LEU A 17 -12.03 9.13 -3.43
CA LEU A 17 -10.75 9.17 -2.73
C LEU A 17 -9.93 10.43 -3.05
N THR A 18 -9.93 10.92 -4.30
CA THR A 18 -9.22 12.17 -4.65
C THR A 18 -9.80 13.41 -3.94
N HIS A 19 -11.06 13.35 -3.51
CA HIS A 19 -11.69 14.37 -2.68
C HIS A 19 -11.52 14.11 -1.16
N LYS A 20 -10.82 13.04 -0.77
CA LYS A 20 -10.60 12.60 0.62
C LYS A 20 -9.12 12.53 1.00
N GLY A 21 -8.31 13.40 0.40
CA GLY A 21 -6.92 13.64 0.75
C GLY A 21 -5.90 12.80 0.00
N TRP A 22 -6.33 11.93 -0.92
CA TRP A 22 -5.46 11.25 -1.86
C TRP A 22 -5.14 12.15 -3.07
N GLU A 23 -3.96 11.98 -3.65
CA GLU A 23 -3.52 12.72 -4.83
C GLU A 23 -4.43 12.43 -6.04
N SER A 24 -4.65 13.47 -6.87
CA SER A 24 -5.48 13.36 -8.07
C SER A 24 -4.81 12.61 -9.22
N GLU A 25 -3.48 12.49 -9.19
CA GLU A 25 -2.74 11.71 -10.18
C GLU A 25 -2.92 10.22 -9.90
N ILE A 26 -3.49 9.49 -10.87
CA ILE A 26 -3.76 8.06 -10.75
C ILE A 26 -2.68 7.26 -11.48
N LEU A 27 -2.00 6.38 -10.74
CA LEU A 27 -0.99 5.47 -11.28
C LEU A 27 -1.68 4.25 -11.90
N LYS A 28 -1.91 4.27 -13.21
CA LYS A 28 -2.66 3.19 -13.89
C LYS A 28 -1.74 2.06 -14.37
N ASN A 29 -2.16 0.81 -14.16
CA ASN A 29 -1.56 -0.38 -14.78
C ASN A 29 -0.05 -0.56 -14.50
N LYS A 30 0.42 -0.09 -13.33
CA LYS A 30 1.82 -0.13 -12.92
C LYS A 30 2.26 -1.53 -12.53
N THR A 31 3.47 -1.89 -12.92
CA THR A 31 4.18 -3.10 -12.47
C THR A 31 4.88 -2.87 -11.12
N GLU A 32 5.35 -3.93 -10.47
CA GLU A 32 6.18 -3.79 -9.25
C GLU A 32 7.43 -2.94 -9.52
N ALA A 33 8.09 -3.12 -10.67
CA ALA A 33 9.24 -2.30 -11.07
C ALA A 33 8.90 -0.80 -11.19
N ASP A 34 7.75 -0.47 -11.78
CA ASP A 34 7.29 0.93 -11.86
C ASP A 34 7.01 1.53 -10.48
N LEU A 35 6.41 0.74 -9.58
CA LEU A 35 6.10 1.18 -8.21
C LEU A 35 7.39 1.35 -7.37
N LEU A 36 8.38 0.49 -7.57
CA LEU A 36 9.71 0.62 -6.96
C LEU A 36 10.41 1.90 -7.44
N GLN A 37 10.31 2.22 -8.74
CA GLN A 37 10.87 3.47 -9.26
C GLN A 37 10.16 4.70 -8.68
N ASN A 38 8.83 4.66 -8.56
CA ASN A 38 8.05 5.69 -7.89
C ASN A 38 8.50 5.87 -6.43
N TRP A 39 8.69 4.77 -5.71
CA TRP A 39 9.15 4.82 -4.33
C TRP A 39 10.58 5.38 -4.21
N ALA A 40 11.49 4.96 -5.10
CA ALA A 40 12.86 5.48 -5.16
C ALA A 40 12.89 7.01 -5.39
N ALA A 41 12.02 7.53 -6.25
CA ALA A 41 11.89 8.97 -6.48
C ALA A 41 11.40 9.71 -5.24
N ILE A 42 10.41 9.18 -4.52
CA ILE A 42 9.91 9.77 -3.28
C ILE A 42 10.98 9.73 -2.18
N LEU A 43 11.70 8.61 -2.06
CA LEU A 43 12.83 8.50 -1.14
C LEU A 43 13.91 9.52 -1.48
N PHE A 44 14.21 9.72 -2.76
CA PHE A 44 15.16 10.73 -3.19
C PHE A 44 14.72 12.13 -2.74
N GLU A 45 13.52 12.57 -3.10
CA GLU A 45 13.03 13.91 -2.74
C GLU A 45 13.00 14.13 -1.22
N ASN A 46 12.61 13.12 -0.44
CA ASN A 46 12.52 13.21 1.02
C ASN A 46 13.87 13.11 1.73
N ASN A 47 14.94 12.75 1.02
CA ASN A 47 16.26 12.49 1.58
C ASN A 47 17.41 13.18 0.81
N ARG A 48 17.11 14.17 -0.03
CA ARG A 48 18.09 14.84 -0.91
C ARG A 48 19.18 15.64 -0.19
N GLN A 49 19.02 15.91 1.10
CA GLN A 49 19.97 16.69 1.88
C GLN A 49 21.36 16.05 1.93
N GLN A 50 22.37 16.88 2.22
CA GLN A 50 23.77 16.50 2.15
C GLN A 50 24.15 15.34 3.06
N ASP A 51 23.57 15.19 4.26
CA ASP A 51 23.87 14.10 5.20
C ASP A 51 23.21 12.75 4.83
N ARG A 52 22.40 12.71 3.76
CA ARG A 52 21.76 11.49 3.27
C ARG A 52 22.15 11.20 1.83
N LEU A 53 21.37 11.68 0.87
CA LEU A 53 21.58 11.35 -0.54
C LEU A 53 22.43 12.37 -1.29
N ASN A 54 22.71 13.53 -0.67
CA ASN A 54 23.62 14.54 -1.24
C ASN A 54 23.23 14.91 -2.68
N ASP A 55 21.92 15.09 -2.91
CA ASP A 55 21.31 15.38 -4.21
C ASP A 55 21.63 14.35 -5.32
N VAL A 56 22.04 13.14 -4.96
CA VAL A 56 22.33 12.02 -5.88
C VAL A 56 21.30 10.90 -5.69
N PRO A 57 20.57 10.49 -6.74
CA PRO A 57 19.50 9.50 -6.64
C PRO A 57 20.00 8.12 -6.22
N LEU A 58 19.05 7.30 -5.77
CA LEU A 58 19.28 5.90 -5.44
C LEU A 58 19.59 5.09 -6.71
N THR A 59 20.53 4.15 -6.60
CA THR A 59 20.76 3.14 -7.63
C THR A 59 19.75 1.98 -7.49
N ALA A 60 19.68 1.13 -8.53
CA ALA A 60 18.87 -0.08 -8.47
C ALA A 60 19.36 -1.04 -7.37
N THR A 61 20.68 -1.11 -7.12
CA THR A 61 21.28 -1.95 -6.09
C THR A 61 21.02 -1.41 -4.68
N GLU A 62 21.01 -0.09 -4.48
CA GLU A 62 20.60 0.53 -3.22
C GLU A 62 19.11 0.29 -2.92
N MET A 63 18.24 0.40 -3.92
CA MET A 63 16.83 0.02 -3.76
C MET A 63 16.66 -1.48 -3.46
N GLN A 64 17.47 -2.33 -4.09
CA GLN A 64 17.47 -3.76 -3.82
C GLN A 64 17.86 -4.07 -2.36
N GLN A 65 18.81 -3.34 -1.76
CA GLN A 65 19.15 -3.48 -0.34
C GLN A 65 17.94 -3.25 0.57
N ILE A 66 17.07 -2.29 0.24
CA ILE A 66 15.83 -2.01 1.01
C ILE A 66 14.86 -3.18 0.86
N ILE A 67 14.69 -3.71 -0.35
CA ILE A 67 13.78 -4.83 -0.62
C ILE A 67 14.27 -6.13 0.03
N GLU A 68 15.58 -6.36 0.08
CA GLU A 68 16.17 -7.50 0.80
C GLU A 68 15.92 -7.40 2.30
N GLN A 69 16.09 -6.21 2.89
CA GLN A 69 15.71 -5.99 4.29
C GLN A 69 14.23 -6.29 4.53
N ILE A 70 13.33 -5.83 3.67
CA ILE A 70 11.89 -6.14 3.75
C ILE A 70 11.63 -7.65 3.68
N LYS A 71 12.29 -8.36 2.76
CA LYS A 71 12.12 -9.82 2.63
C LYS A 71 12.56 -10.59 3.87
N GLU A 72 13.55 -10.10 4.60
CA GLU A 72 13.98 -10.69 5.88
C GLU A 72 12.96 -10.45 7.02
N LEU A 73 12.10 -9.43 6.89
CA LEU A 73 11.00 -9.16 7.82
C LEU A 73 9.81 -10.06 7.49
N LYS A 74 9.91 -11.33 7.90
CA LYS A 74 8.94 -12.39 7.55
C LYS A 74 7.55 -12.25 8.19
N THR A 75 7.34 -11.32 9.12
CA THR A 75 6.09 -11.20 9.88
C THR A 75 5.46 -9.82 9.74
N PRO A 76 4.13 -9.71 9.74
CA PRO A 76 3.44 -8.41 9.72
C PRO A 76 3.93 -7.45 10.81
N LEU A 77 4.14 -7.95 12.04
CA LEU A 77 4.70 -7.16 13.15
C LEU A 77 6.05 -6.53 12.82
N LYS A 78 6.96 -7.29 12.18
CA LYS A 78 8.27 -6.78 11.81
C LYS A 78 8.19 -5.76 10.68
N LEU A 79 7.33 -6.00 9.70
CA LEU A 79 7.07 -5.08 8.59
C LEU A 79 6.44 -3.78 9.08
N ASN A 80 5.48 -3.87 9.99
CA ASN A 80 4.91 -2.73 10.68
C ASN A 80 5.98 -1.95 11.45
N GLY A 81 6.87 -2.67 12.16
CA GLY A 81 8.01 -2.09 12.85
C GLY A 81 8.97 -1.33 11.93
N LEU A 82 9.18 -1.79 10.70
CA LEU A 82 9.95 -1.05 9.69
C LEU A 82 9.23 0.22 9.26
N ILE A 83 7.97 0.10 8.84
CA ILE A 83 7.15 1.24 8.39
C ILE A 83 7.10 2.30 9.49
N ASN A 84 6.80 1.92 10.73
CA ASN A 84 6.73 2.82 11.88
C ASN A 84 8.09 3.20 12.48
N GLY A 85 9.17 2.52 12.08
CA GLY A 85 10.55 2.76 12.52
C GLY A 85 11.20 4.02 11.94
N LYS A 86 10.47 4.75 11.09
CA LYS A 86 10.83 6.01 10.44
C LYS A 86 11.93 5.96 9.38
N THR A 87 12.97 5.15 9.58
CA THR A 87 14.14 5.12 8.71
C THR A 87 14.57 3.72 8.28
N VAL A 88 15.20 3.60 7.11
CA VAL A 88 15.89 2.40 6.63
C VAL A 88 17.36 2.73 6.33
N ALA A 89 18.27 1.84 6.72
CA ALA A 89 19.69 2.00 6.43
C ALA A 89 20.04 1.39 5.07
N ILE A 90 20.88 2.06 4.30
CA ILE A 90 21.48 1.51 3.08
C ILE A 90 22.97 1.84 3.02
N LYS A 91 23.74 1.00 2.36
CA LYS A 91 25.12 1.32 1.99
C LYS A 91 25.13 1.96 0.60
N ARG A 92 25.63 3.18 0.51
CA ARG A 92 25.70 3.93 -0.75
C ARG A 92 26.70 3.29 -1.71
N ASP A 93 26.29 3.10 -2.95
CA ASP A 93 27.12 2.56 -4.03
C ASP A 93 27.11 3.44 -5.29
N ASN A 94 26.33 4.53 -5.31
CA ASN A 94 26.33 5.48 -6.42
C ASN A 94 27.67 6.27 -6.50
N PRO A 95 28.49 6.11 -7.56
CA PRO A 95 29.77 6.81 -7.67
C PRO A 95 29.65 8.34 -7.77
N ALA A 96 28.48 8.87 -8.14
CA ALA A 96 28.24 10.31 -8.17
C ALA A 96 28.20 10.92 -6.75
N ASP A 97 27.90 10.12 -5.71
CA ASP A 97 27.90 10.56 -4.31
C ASP A 97 29.25 10.26 -3.65
N SER A 98 30.30 10.95 -4.11
CA SER A 98 31.67 10.75 -3.61
C SER A 98 31.82 10.91 -2.09
N LEU A 99 30.94 11.68 -1.44
CA LEU A 99 30.96 11.91 0.00
C LEU A 99 30.50 10.68 0.79
N HIS A 100 29.50 9.94 0.30
CA HIS A 100 28.92 8.78 0.99
C HIS A 100 29.26 7.44 0.34
N LEU A 101 29.94 7.40 -0.81
CA LEU A 101 30.30 6.16 -1.48
C LEU A 101 30.94 5.15 -0.52
N GLY A 102 30.31 3.98 -0.38
CA GLY A 102 30.72 2.90 0.51
C GLY A 102 30.35 3.08 1.99
N LYS A 103 29.68 4.16 2.37
CA LYS A 103 29.20 4.45 3.73
C LYS A 103 27.72 4.10 3.89
N GLU A 104 27.33 3.85 5.12
CA GLU A 104 25.93 3.67 5.48
C GLU A 104 25.24 5.02 5.68
N VAL A 105 24.04 5.18 5.15
CA VAL A 105 23.15 6.33 5.37
C VAL A 105 21.77 5.84 5.77
N SER A 106 21.07 6.61 6.61
CA SER A 106 19.71 6.32 7.04
C SER A 106 18.70 7.18 6.28
N LEU A 107 17.84 6.55 5.48
CA LEU A 107 16.80 7.20 4.70
C LEU A 107 15.50 7.23 5.51
N LYS A 108 14.86 8.39 5.59
CA LYS A 108 13.50 8.52 6.11
C LYS A 108 12.50 7.95 5.10
N ILE A 109 11.67 7.02 5.55
CA ILE A 109 10.67 6.32 4.73
C ILE A 109 9.24 6.71 5.12
N TYR A 110 9.00 7.01 6.39
CA TYR A 110 7.66 7.29 6.92
C TYR A 110 7.76 8.06 8.23
N ASP A 111 6.76 8.88 8.54
CA ASP A 111 6.58 9.40 9.89
C ASP A 111 5.09 9.45 10.21
N ARG A 112 4.67 8.62 11.17
CA ARG A 112 3.28 8.57 11.66
C ARG A 112 2.77 9.89 12.23
N GLN A 113 3.66 10.83 12.55
CA GLN A 113 3.30 12.17 13.04
C GLN A 113 3.15 13.20 11.90
N GLU A 114 3.66 12.92 10.70
CA GLU A 114 3.56 13.82 9.53
C GLU A 114 2.29 13.53 8.71
N ILE A 115 1.15 13.62 9.38
CA ILE A 115 -0.16 13.40 8.78
C ILE A 115 -0.60 14.67 8.06
N ALA A 116 -0.88 14.58 6.76
CA ALA A 116 -1.43 15.67 5.94
C ALA A 116 -0.61 16.98 6.00
N ALA A 117 0.66 16.88 6.39
CA ALA A 117 1.64 17.97 6.45
C ALA A 117 3.04 17.41 6.15
N GLY A 118 4.00 18.28 5.82
CA GLY A 118 5.37 17.88 5.55
C GLY A 118 5.56 17.26 4.17
N GLN A 119 6.27 16.13 4.11
CA GLN A 119 6.72 15.46 2.87
C GLN A 119 5.90 14.20 2.53
N SER A 120 4.80 13.95 3.25
CA SER A 120 3.97 12.77 3.03
C SER A 120 3.26 12.81 1.67
N ARG A 121 3.30 11.69 0.95
CA ARG A 121 2.65 11.48 -0.36
C ARG A 121 1.57 10.41 -0.24
N TYR A 122 0.40 10.64 -0.85
CA TYR A 122 -0.77 9.77 -0.75
C TYR A 122 -1.26 9.42 -2.14
N GLN A 123 -0.83 8.29 -2.70
CA GLN A 123 -1.03 7.98 -4.11
C GLN A 123 -2.03 6.85 -4.30
N ILE A 124 -2.78 6.90 -5.40
CA ILE A 124 -3.72 5.85 -5.81
C ILE A 124 -3.14 5.11 -7.01
N VAL A 125 -3.05 3.78 -6.92
CA VAL A 125 -2.75 2.91 -8.04
C VAL A 125 -4.03 2.21 -8.48
N GLN A 126 -4.38 2.38 -9.74
CA GLN A 126 -5.50 1.69 -10.37
C GLN A 126 -4.97 0.52 -11.19
N GLN A 127 -5.56 -0.66 -10.98
CA GLN A 127 -5.22 -1.88 -11.70
C GLN A 127 -3.73 -2.27 -11.64
N PRO A 128 -3.10 -2.35 -10.44
CA PRO A 128 -1.71 -2.79 -10.33
C PRO A 128 -1.52 -4.17 -10.95
N LYS A 129 -0.43 -4.35 -11.69
CA LYS A 129 -0.06 -5.63 -12.30
C LYS A 129 0.82 -6.41 -11.35
N PHE A 130 0.39 -7.62 -11.02
CA PHE A 130 1.18 -8.54 -10.22
C PHE A 130 1.99 -9.45 -11.13
N GLU A 131 3.30 -9.55 -10.87
CA GLU A 131 4.18 -10.40 -11.66
C GLU A 131 3.79 -11.87 -11.55
N ARG A 132 3.97 -12.59 -12.65
CA ARG A 132 3.68 -14.01 -12.71
C ARG A 132 4.84 -14.77 -12.05
N GLY A 133 4.56 -15.58 -11.04
CA GLY A 133 5.53 -16.59 -10.59
C GLY A 133 5.84 -17.67 -11.64
N SER A 134 5.06 -17.76 -12.73
CA SER A 134 5.29 -18.67 -13.86
C SER A 134 4.65 -18.15 -15.16
N PRO A 135 5.30 -18.30 -16.34
CA PRO A 135 4.75 -17.87 -17.63
C PRO A 135 3.38 -18.47 -17.98
N LEU A 136 3.05 -19.63 -17.39
CA LEU A 136 1.82 -20.39 -17.61
C LEU A 136 0.61 -19.85 -16.83
N ARG A 137 0.81 -18.90 -15.89
CA ARG A 137 -0.27 -18.28 -15.14
C ARG A 137 -0.80 -17.04 -15.88
N ASN A 138 -2.11 -16.83 -15.83
CA ASN A 138 -2.74 -15.62 -16.35
C ASN A 138 -2.29 -14.39 -15.53
N ASP A 139 -2.20 -13.23 -16.20
CA ASP A 139 -1.96 -11.96 -15.52
C ASP A 139 -2.95 -11.73 -14.39
N ARG A 140 -2.43 -11.32 -13.23
CA ARG A 140 -3.24 -10.90 -12.09
C ARG A 140 -3.19 -9.39 -11.98
N ARG A 141 -4.36 -8.82 -11.70
CA ARG A 141 -4.55 -7.40 -11.50
C ARG A 141 -5.42 -7.24 -10.26
N GLY A 142 -4.95 -6.47 -9.29
CA GLY A 142 -5.84 -5.96 -8.24
C GLY A 142 -6.67 -4.81 -8.78
N ASP A 143 -7.64 -4.33 -8.01
CA ASP A 143 -8.44 -3.18 -8.41
C ASP A 143 -7.75 -1.87 -7.99
N VAL A 144 -7.58 -1.64 -6.69
CA VAL A 144 -6.98 -0.41 -6.17
C VAL A 144 -5.93 -0.70 -5.11
N LEU A 145 -4.79 -0.04 -5.20
CA LEU A 145 -3.73 -0.07 -4.20
C LEU A 145 -3.43 1.35 -3.74
N LEU A 146 -3.42 1.56 -2.43
CA LEU A 146 -3.19 2.86 -1.83
C LEU A 146 -1.80 2.93 -1.24
N LEU A 147 -1.03 3.93 -1.68
CA LEU A 147 0.36 4.12 -1.30
C LEU A 147 0.52 5.28 -0.34
N ILE A 148 1.29 5.08 0.73
CA ILE A 148 1.77 6.18 1.57
C ILE A 148 3.29 6.25 1.41
N ASN A 149 3.79 7.41 0.96
CA ASN A 149 5.20 7.62 0.61
C ASN A 149 5.73 6.58 -0.39
N GLY A 150 4.90 6.18 -1.36
CA GLY A 150 5.24 5.16 -2.36
C GLY A 150 5.17 3.72 -1.86
N MET A 151 4.98 3.46 -0.57
CA MET A 151 4.82 2.12 -0.02
C MET A 151 3.36 1.65 -0.14
N PRO A 152 3.09 0.46 -0.70
CA PRO A 152 1.74 -0.09 -0.74
C PRO A 152 1.32 -0.58 0.63
N VAL A 153 0.31 0.06 1.22
CA VAL A 153 -0.11 -0.21 2.60
C VAL A 153 -1.54 -0.73 2.70
N ILE A 154 -2.41 -0.38 1.75
CA ILE A 154 -3.80 -0.87 1.71
C ILE A 154 -4.13 -1.36 0.31
N HIS A 155 -4.56 -2.62 0.18
CA HIS A 155 -5.12 -3.18 -1.05
C HIS A 155 -6.63 -3.25 -0.95
N VAL A 156 -7.32 -2.74 -1.96
CA VAL A 156 -8.78 -2.72 -2.05
C VAL A 156 -9.21 -3.59 -3.24
N GLU A 157 -10.11 -4.52 -2.97
CA GLU A 157 -10.75 -5.39 -3.96
C GLU A 157 -12.25 -5.07 -4.01
N LEU A 158 -12.74 -4.76 -5.20
CA LEU A 158 -14.09 -4.25 -5.45
C LEU A 158 -14.94 -5.29 -6.18
N LYS A 159 -16.24 -5.26 -5.94
CA LYS A 159 -17.23 -6.07 -6.66
C LYS A 159 -18.40 -5.18 -7.06
N ARG A 160 -18.96 -5.39 -8.26
CA ARG A 160 -20.15 -4.65 -8.72
C ARG A 160 -21.38 -4.98 -7.87
N SER A 161 -22.43 -4.16 -7.98
CA SER A 161 -23.69 -4.40 -7.26
C SER A 161 -24.26 -5.80 -7.53
N GLY A 162 -24.72 -6.44 -6.45
CA GLY A 162 -25.34 -7.77 -6.49
C GLY A 162 -24.34 -8.94 -6.48
N ILE A 163 -23.03 -8.67 -6.45
CA ILE A 163 -22.01 -9.68 -6.20
C ILE A 163 -21.63 -9.64 -4.72
N PRO A 164 -21.67 -10.78 -3.99
CA PRO A 164 -21.33 -10.80 -2.57
C PRO A 164 -19.90 -10.35 -2.28
N VAL A 165 -19.69 -9.58 -1.20
CA VAL A 165 -18.36 -9.13 -0.76
C VAL A 165 -17.40 -10.30 -0.50
N SER A 166 -17.93 -11.49 -0.16
CA SER A 166 -17.14 -12.71 0.02
C SER A 166 -16.34 -13.10 -1.24
N GLN A 167 -16.77 -12.71 -2.43
CA GLN A 167 -16.01 -12.92 -3.66
C GLN A 167 -14.73 -12.07 -3.70
N ALA A 168 -14.79 -10.82 -3.24
CA ALA A 168 -13.59 -9.98 -3.09
C ALA A 168 -12.64 -10.54 -2.03
N VAL A 169 -13.17 -10.98 -0.88
CA VAL A 169 -12.38 -11.64 0.16
C VAL A 169 -11.65 -12.87 -0.40
N ASN A 170 -12.38 -13.77 -1.08
CA ASN A 170 -11.80 -14.97 -1.68
C ASN A 170 -10.72 -14.64 -2.71
N GLN A 171 -10.87 -13.53 -3.44
CA GLN A 171 -9.89 -13.07 -4.43
C GLN A 171 -8.57 -12.62 -3.77
N ILE A 172 -8.66 -11.90 -2.65
CA ILE A 172 -7.51 -11.52 -1.81
C ILE A 172 -6.83 -12.77 -1.24
N GLU A 173 -7.59 -13.71 -0.66
CA GLU A 173 -7.01 -14.95 -0.14
C GLU A 173 -6.28 -15.76 -1.22
N LYS A 174 -6.83 -15.80 -2.43
CA LYS A 174 -6.23 -16.46 -3.58
C LYS A 174 -4.90 -15.81 -3.96
N TYR A 175 -4.84 -14.47 -4.01
CA TYR A 175 -3.59 -13.75 -4.27
C TYR A 175 -2.51 -14.06 -3.22
N SER A 176 -2.89 -14.11 -1.95
CA SER A 176 -1.97 -14.51 -0.88
C SER A 176 -1.45 -15.93 -1.05
N LYS A 177 -2.34 -16.91 -1.32
CA LYS A 177 -1.96 -18.31 -1.57
C LYS A 177 -1.10 -18.47 -2.82
N GLU A 178 -1.25 -17.59 -3.79
CA GLU A 178 -0.45 -17.54 -5.02
C GLU A 178 0.92 -16.85 -4.81
N GLY A 179 1.19 -16.28 -3.62
CA GLY A 179 2.46 -15.63 -3.28
C GLY A 179 2.60 -14.19 -3.77
N ILE A 180 1.49 -13.55 -4.18
CA ILE A 180 1.49 -12.21 -4.78
C ILE A 180 1.91 -11.13 -3.78
N PHE A 181 1.54 -11.27 -2.50
CA PHE A 181 1.88 -10.31 -1.44
C PHE A 181 3.29 -10.56 -0.87
N SER A 182 4.26 -10.69 -1.77
CA SER A 182 5.70 -10.79 -1.49
C SER A 182 6.43 -9.58 -2.06
N GLY A 183 7.75 -9.49 -1.87
CA GLY A 183 8.54 -8.35 -2.37
C GLY A 183 8.00 -7.02 -1.84
N LEU A 184 7.80 -6.04 -2.73
CA LEU A 184 7.22 -4.75 -2.37
C LEU A 184 5.82 -4.88 -1.75
N PHE A 185 4.98 -5.77 -2.27
CA PHE A 185 3.59 -5.95 -1.84
C PHE A 185 3.46 -6.60 -0.46
N SER A 186 4.55 -7.13 0.11
CA SER A 186 4.55 -7.57 1.51
C SER A 186 4.28 -6.42 2.50
N LEU A 187 4.51 -5.17 2.09
CA LEU A 187 4.23 -3.98 2.91
C LEU A 187 2.74 -3.70 3.13
N ILE A 188 1.83 -4.37 2.41
CA ILE A 188 0.39 -4.22 2.62
C ILE A 188 0.04 -4.64 4.05
N GLN A 189 -0.57 -3.75 4.82
CA GLN A 189 -0.97 -3.99 6.21
C GLN A 189 -2.45 -4.35 6.32
N VAL A 190 -3.30 -3.73 5.49
CA VAL A 190 -4.75 -3.86 5.55
C VAL A 190 -5.31 -4.20 4.17
N PHE A 191 -6.26 -5.13 4.15
CA PHE A 191 -7.08 -5.42 3.00
C PHE A 191 -8.48 -4.85 3.20
N VAL A 192 -9.07 -4.34 2.12
CA VAL A 192 -10.50 -3.95 2.09
C VAL A 192 -11.17 -4.70 0.93
N ALA A 193 -12.22 -5.44 1.25
CA ALA A 193 -13.09 -6.09 0.28
C ALA A 193 -14.44 -5.37 0.29
N MET A 194 -14.94 -4.94 -0.86
CA MET A 194 -16.12 -4.08 -0.88
C MET A 194 -17.02 -4.30 -2.11
N GLU A 195 -18.32 -4.28 -1.88
CA GLU A 195 -19.34 -3.97 -2.88
C GLU A 195 -20.10 -2.71 -2.42
N PRO A 196 -20.91 -2.07 -3.27
CA PRO A 196 -21.53 -0.78 -2.94
C PRO A 196 -22.25 -0.68 -1.58
N ASN A 197 -22.85 -1.75 -1.06
CA ASN A 197 -23.60 -1.71 0.20
C ASN A 197 -22.98 -2.52 1.35
N GLU A 198 -21.83 -3.16 1.15
CA GLU A 198 -21.15 -3.98 2.15
C GLU A 198 -19.63 -3.88 1.97
N ALA A 199 -18.93 -3.61 3.06
CA ALA A 199 -17.48 -3.55 3.08
C ALA A 199 -16.92 -4.28 4.29
N LYS A 200 -15.85 -5.04 4.05
CA LYS A 200 -15.08 -5.72 5.09
C LYS A 200 -13.63 -5.27 5.01
N TYR A 201 -13.01 -5.08 6.15
CA TYR A 201 -11.57 -4.88 6.24
C TYR A 201 -10.93 -5.89 7.20
N PHE A 202 -9.68 -6.25 6.93
CA PHE A 202 -8.93 -7.23 7.72
C PHE A 202 -7.44 -7.02 7.55
N ALA A 203 -6.66 -7.41 8.56
CA ALA A 203 -5.21 -7.28 8.54
C ALA A 203 -4.58 -8.31 7.59
N ASN A 204 -3.41 -7.97 7.04
CA ASN A 204 -2.58 -8.93 6.33
C ASN A 204 -1.96 -9.93 7.32
N PRO A 205 -2.27 -11.23 7.23
CA PRO A 205 -1.74 -12.22 8.17
C PRO A 205 -0.27 -12.56 7.90
N GLY A 206 0.32 -12.07 6.82
CA GLY A 206 1.68 -12.37 6.37
C GLY A 206 1.76 -13.68 5.57
N LEU A 207 2.95 -13.97 5.04
CA LEU A 207 3.17 -15.10 4.12
C LEU A 207 2.80 -16.46 4.71
N ASP A 208 3.14 -16.69 5.98
CA ASP A 208 2.85 -17.94 6.70
C ASP A 208 1.51 -17.90 7.46
N GLY A 209 0.84 -16.75 7.43
CA GLY A 209 -0.42 -16.53 8.12
C GLY A 209 -1.62 -17.09 7.37
N LYS A 210 -2.74 -17.25 8.09
CA LYS A 210 -4.00 -17.71 7.51
C LYS A 210 -5.07 -16.65 7.72
N PHE A 211 -5.85 -16.41 6.68
CA PHE A 211 -7.07 -15.62 6.81
C PHE A 211 -8.07 -16.38 7.69
N ASN A 212 -8.67 -15.64 8.63
CA ASN A 212 -9.75 -16.14 9.47
C ASN A 212 -10.98 -15.24 9.23
N PRO A 213 -12.12 -15.80 8.82
CA PRO A 213 -13.38 -15.06 8.69
C PRO A 213 -13.79 -14.29 9.96
N ASP A 214 -13.43 -14.79 11.15
CA ASP A 214 -13.74 -14.12 12.42
C ASP A 214 -13.00 -12.79 12.60
N TYR A 215 -11.91 -12.57 11.84
CA TYR A 215 -11.13 -11.32 11.84
C TYR A 215 -11.43 -10.44 10.62
N GLN A 216 -12.61 -10.61 10.01
CA GLN A 216 -13.15 -9.72 8.99
C GLN A 216 -14.16 -8.78 9.63
N PHE A 217 -13.81 -7.50 9.69
CA PHE A 217 -14.59 -6.50 10.40
C PHE A 217 -15.38 -5.62 9.44
N ASN A 218 -16.57 -5.20 9.87
CA ASN A 218 -17.28 -4.08 9.24
C ASN A 218 -16.81 -2.78 9.91
N TRP A 219 -16.77 -1.69 9.15
CA TRP A 219 -16.54 -0.37 9.75
C TRP A 219 -17.78 0.10 10.49
N ALA A 220 -17.61 0.90 11.54
CA ALA A 220 -18.70 1.45 12.32
C ALA A 220 -18.41 2.90 12.71
N ASP A 221 -19.47 3.65 13.01
CA ASP A 221 -19.35 5.00 13.54
C ASP A 221 -18.98 5.00 15.03
N PHE A 222 -18.90 6.19 15.63
CA PHE A 222 -18.58 6.37 17.05
C PHE A 222 -19.57 5.66 18.00
N ASN A 223 -20.81 5.44 17.56
CA ASN A 223 -21.84 4.76 18.34
C ASN A 223 -21.86 3.25 18.10
N ASN A 224 -20.92 2.72 17.32
CA ASN A 224 -20.86 1.34 16.84
C ASN A 224 -21.99 0.97 15.85
N GLU A 225 -22.59 1.96 15.18
CA GLU A 225 -23.54 1.69 14.10
C GLU A 225 -22.77 1.32 12.81
N PRO A 226 -23.07 0.17 12.17
CA PRO A 226 -22.35 -0.26 10.98
C PRO A 226 -22.42 0.74 9.82
N MET A 227 -21.25 1.06 9.26
CA MET A 227 -21.09 1.93 8.10
C MET A 227 -20.67 1.09 6.90
N ASN A 228 -21.64 0.57 6.16
CA ASN A 228 -21.37 -0.41 5.11
C ASN A 228 -21.30 0.19 3.69
N HIS A 229 -21.88 1.38 3.49
CA HIS A 229 -21.96 1.97 2.16
C HIS A 229 -20.60 2.50 1.71
N TRP A 230 -20.22 2.19 0.46
CA TRP A 230 -18.87 2.43 -0.05
C TRP A 230 -18.38 3.88 0.06
N LYS A 231 -19.27 4.87 -0.08
CA LYS A 231 -18.92 6.30 0.05
C LYS A 231 -18.51 6.64 1.47
N ASP A 232 -19.15 5.99 2.44
CA ASP A 232 -18.89 6.21 3.85
C ASP A 232 -17.53 5.61 4.19
N ILE A 233 -17.25 4.38 3.74
CA ILE A 233 -15.93 3.74 3.85
C ILE A 233 -14.83 4.60 3.22
N ALA A 234 -15.03 5.11 2.00
CA ALA A 234 -14.08 5.99 1.33
C ALA A 234 -13.86 7.31 2.09
N SER A 235 -14.91 7.83 2.74
CA SER A 235 -14.90 9.12 3.42
C SER A 235 -14.49 9.08 4.88
N THR A 236 -14.51 7.90 5.51
CA THR A 236 -14.15 7.72 6.92
C THR A 236 -12.90 6.84 7.01
N LEU A 237 -13.03 5.52 6.85
CA LEU A 237 -11.94 4.54 7.00
C LEU A 237 -10.74 4.85 6.09
N LEU A 238 -11.00 5.11 4.80
CA LEU A 238 -9.94 5.27 3.79
C LEU A 238 -9.56 6.73 3.52
N SER A 239 -10.17 7.68 4.21
CA SER A 239 -9.81 9.10 4.08
C SER A 239 -8.46 9.40 4.73
N ILE A 240 -7.75 10.43 4.27
CA ILE A 240 -6.66 11.04 5.03
C ILE A 240 -7.29 12.08 5.97
N PRO A 241 -7.02 12.04 7.30
CA PRO A 241 -5.89 11.38 7.95
C PRO A 241 -6.09 9.93 8.40
N MET A 242 -7.32 9.41 8.38
CA MET A 242 -7.66 8.13 9.02
C MET A 242 -6.85 6.94 8.50
N ALA A 243 -6.69 6.78 7.19
CA ALA A 243 -5.91 5.69 6.61
C ALA A 243 -4.44 5.75 7.01
N HIS A 244 -3.85 6.95 7.11
CA HIS A 244 -2.49 7.10 7.63
C HIS A 244 -2.43 6.70 9.12
N GLN A 245 -3.41 7.12 9.91
CA GLN A 245 -3.47 6.78 11.33
C GLN A 245 -3.68 5.28 11.57
N LEU A 246 -4.49 4.62 10.73
CA LEU A 246 -4.70 3.18 10.75
C LEU A 246 -3.35 2.45 10.66
N ILE A 247 -2.53 2.81 9.68
CA ILE A 247 -1.20 2.23 9.46
C ILE A 247 -0.19 2.64 10.55
N GLY A 248 -0.26 3.89 11.03
CA GLY A 248 0.72 4.45 11.95
C GLY A 248 0.52 4.10 13.43
N PHE A 249 -0.73 3.82 13.84
CA PHE A 249 -1.11 3.69 15.26
C PHE A 249 -1.99 2.47 15.58
N TYR A 250 -2.71 1.90 14.62
CA TYR A 250 -3.75 0.89 14.90
C TYR A 250 -3.47 -0.48 14.27
N THR A 251 -2.34 -0.65 13.61
CA THR A 251 -1.81 -1.94 13.16
C THR A 251 -0.62 -2.34 14.02
N VAL A 252 -0.53 -3.61 14.40
CA VAL A 252 0.52 -4.17 15.26
C VAL A 252 1.20 -5.34 14.58
#